data_AF-A0A1B3B9I9-F1
#
_entry.id   AF-A0A1B3B9I9-F1
#
_cell.length_a   1.000
_cell.length_b   1.000
_cell.length_c   1.000
_cell.angle_alpha   90.00
_cell.angle_beta   90.00
_cell.angle_gamma   90.00
#
_symmetry.space_group_name_H-M   'P 1'
#
loop_
_entity.id
_entity.type
_entity.pdbx_description
1 polymer ?
#
loop_
_entity_poly.entity_id
_entity_poly.type
_entity_poly.pdbx_seq_one_letter_code
_entity_poly.pdbx_strand_id
1 'polypeptide(L)'
;MIKTTLLVLCLSFGLSATAAENNKKNGLVLKQIMLKLSKDMSAIANAIVLEDWERVQQHADSIANHEQAPLIEKRKILQYLGDDMAQFKSFDQIVHDKSVELSEQAKKGNSDAVIKVYSEVMQGCLDCHSRFKPRIQSRFYSFKKE
;
A
#
# COMPACT_ATOMS: atom_id res chain seq x y z
N MET A 1 -16.58 18.96 67.75
CA MET A 1 -16.99 19.90 66.68
C MET A 1 -16.13 19.62 65.45
N ILE A 2 -16.80 19.44 64.32
CA ILE A 2 -16.38 18.74 63.10
C ILE A 2 -15.33 19.56 62.32
N LYS A 3 -14.18 18.96 61.97
CA LYS A 3 -13.26 19.51 60.96
C LYS A 3 -13.51 18.79 59.64
N THR A 4 -14.22 19.46 58.75
CA THR A 4 -14.55 19.01 57.39
C THR A 4 -13.32 19.18 56.50
N THR A 5 -12.61 18.10 56.20
CA THR A 5 -11.49 18.11 55.24
C THR A 5 -12.06 17.96 53.83
N LEU A 6 -11.99 19.03 53.04
CA LEU A 6 -12.49 19.07 51.66
C LEU A 6 -11.48 18.36 50.74
N LEU A 7 -11.90 17.21 50.19
CA LEU A 7 -11.20 16.45 49.16
C LEU A 7 -11.36 17.17 47.81
N VAL A 8 -10.30 17.77 47.27
CA VAL A 8 -10.28 18.26 45.89
C VAL A 8 -9.54 17.24 45.02
N LEU A 9 -10.32 16.37 44.37
CA LEU A 9 -9.84 15.40 43.39
C LEU A 9 -9.73 16.12 42.03
N CYS A 10 -8.54 16.59 41.67
CA CYS A 10 -8.26 17.11 40.34
C CYS A 10 -8.31 15.95 39.32
N LEU A 11 -9.45 15.77 38.65
CA LEU A 11 -9.52 14.96 37.42
C LEU A 11 -8.79 15.71 36.30
N SER A 12 -7.50 15.41 36.13
CA SER A 12 -6.74 15.80 34.94
C SER A 12 -7.27 15.02 33.73
N PHE A 13 -8.10 15.67 32.92
CA PHE A 13 -8.52 15.18 31.60
C PHE A 13 -7.31 15.17 30.67
N GLY A 14 -6.69 14.00 30.48
CA GLY A 14 -5.63 13.81 29.51
C GLY A 14 -6.19 13.86 28.09
N LEU A 15 -5.93 14.95 27.37
CA LEU A 15 -6.21 15.08 25.94
C LEU A 15 -5.36 14.06 25.19
N SER A 16 -5.95 12.93 24.79
CA SER A 16 -5.24 11.84 24.12
C SER A 16 -4.88 12.22 22.68
N ALA A 17 -3.67 12.76 22.47
CA ALA A 17 -3.07 13.02 21.16
C ALA A 17 -2.50 11.74 20.50
N THR A 18 -3.14 10.59 20.67
CA THR A 18 -2.57 9.26 20.37
C THR A 18 -2.53 8.93 18.87
N ALA A 19 -3.40 9.53 18.05
CA ALA A 19 -3.47 9.22 16.62
C ALA A 19 -2.32 9.85 15.79
N ALA A 20 -1.87 11.04 16.17
CA ALA A 20 -0.78 11.74 15.49
C ALA A 20 0.59 11.19 15.89
N GLU A 21 0.78 10.81 17.16
CA GLU A 21 2.05 10.26 17.65
C GLU A 21 2.31 8.81 17.21
N ASN A 22 1.28 7.96 17.14
CA ASN A 22 1.46 6.57 16.68
C ASN A 22 1.93 6.47 15.22
N ASN A 23 1.55 7.43 14.37
CA ASN A 23 2.04 7.53 12.98
C ASN A 23 3.55 7.81 12.90
N LYS A 24 4.16 8.35 13.95
CA LYS A 24 5.60 8.64 14.00
C LYS A 24 6.45 7.40 14.27
N LYS A 25 5.88 6.36 14.91
CA LYS A 25 6.61 5.14 15.30
C LYS A 25 6.55 4.01 14.27
N ASN A 26 5.53 3.96 13.41
CA ASN A 26 5.25 2.78 12.56
C ASN A 26 5.42 3.00 11.04
N GLY A 27 5.86 4.17 10.59
CA GLY A 27 6.04 4.48 9.16
C GLY A 27 4.72 4.69 8.40
N LEU A 28 4.79 4.82 7.08
CA LEU A 28 3.64 5.03 6.20
C LEU A 28 2.77 3.77 6.04
N VAL A 29 1.45 3.95 5.95
CA VAL A 29 0.45 2.92 5.62
C VAL A 29 0.76 2.23 4.29
N LEU A 30 1.39 2.96 3.36
CA LEU A 30 1.92 2.46 2.09
C LEU A 30 2.64 1.12 2.22
N LYS A 31 3.39 0.87 3.30
CA LYS A 31 4.08 -0.42 3.51
C LYS A 31 3.10 -1.59 3.49
N GLN A 32 1.97 -1.44 4.17
CA GLN A 32 0.97 -2.48 4.27
C GLN A 32 0.21 -2.67 2.97
N ILE A 33 -0.06 -1.59 2.23
CA ILE A 33 -0.65 -1.67 0.89
C ILE A 33 0.29 -2.45 -0.03
N MET A 34 1.57 -2.09 -0.09
CA MET A 34 2.57 -2.79 -0.92
C MET A 34 2.73 -4.27 -0.53
N LEU A 35 2.61 -4.61 0.77
CA LEU A 35 2.64 -6.00 1.21
C LEU A 35 1.39 -6.80 0.80
N LYS A 36 0.21 -6.18 0.79
CA LYS A 36 -1.02 -6.79 0.26
C LYS A 36 -0.90 -7.02 -1.26
N LEU A 37 -0.48 -6.00 -2.01
CA LEU A 37 -0.25 -6.11 -3.45
C LEU A 37 0.75 -7.22 -3.81
N SER A 38 1.83 -7.35 -3.03
CA SER A 38 2.83 -8.42 -3.22
C SER A 38 2.24 -9.82 -3.01
N LYS A 39 1.32 -9.98 -2.05
CA LYS A 39 0.62 -11.25 -1.82
C LYS A 39 -0.30 -11.58 -2.98
N ASP A 40 -1.06 -10.62 -3.49
CA ASP A 40 -1.91 -10.81 -4.67
C ASP A 40 -1.07 -11.18 -5.90
N MET A 41 0.05 -10.48 -6.15
CA MET A 41 0.96 -10.80 -7.26
C MET A 41 1.50 -12.24 -7.20
N SER A 42 1.82 -12.71 -5.99
CA SER A 42 2.30 -14.08 -5.76
C SER A 42 1.18 -15.12 -5.93
N ALA A 43 -0.03 -14.78 -5.46
CA ALA A 43 -1.20 -15.64 -5.60
C ALA A 43 -1.62 -15.79 -7.08
N ILE A 44 -1.54 -14.72 -7.87
CA ILE A 44 -1.75 -14.79 -9.32
C ILE A 44 -0.75 -15.75 -9.97
N ALA A 45 0.54 -15.65 -9.63
CA ALA A 45 1.56 -16.54 -10.20
C ALA A 45 1.21 -18.03 -9.97
N ASN A 46 0.82 -18.36 -8.74
CA ASN A 46 0.39 -19.70 -8.37
C ASN A 46 -0.89 -20.12 -9.12
N ALA A 47 -1.87 -19.22 -9.25
CA ALA A 47 -3.11 -19.48 -9.97
C ALA A 47 -2.87 -19.71 -11.47
N ILE A 48 -1.95 -18.98 -12.10
CA ILE A 48 -1.54 -19.19 -13.50
C ILE A 48 -0.98 -20.61 -13.69
N VAL A 49 -0.10 -21.07 -12.80
CA VAL A 49 0.49 -22.42 -12.86
C VAL A 49 -0.58 -23.52 -12.76
N LEU A 50 -1.66 -23.26 -12.04
CA LEU A 50 -2.78 -24.18 -11.86
C LEU A 50 -3.91 -23.97 -12.88
N GLU A 51 -3.76 -23.03 -13.83
CA GLU A 51 -4.79 -22.62 -14.78
C GLU A 51 -6.11 -22.19 -14.11
N ASP A 52 -6.02 -21.69 -12.87
CA ASP A 52 -7.16 -21.22 -12.06
C ASP A 52 -7.50 -19.78 -12.44
N TRP A 53 -8.16 -19.60 -13.58
CA TRP A 53 -8.44 -18.28 -14.15
C TRP A 53 -9.38 -17.43 -13.29
N GLU A 54 -10.27 -18.07 -12.52
CA GLU A 54 -11.12 -17.36 -11.56
C GLU A 54 -10.27 -16.71 -10.47
N ARG A 55 -9.30 -17.43 -9.90
CA ARG A 55 -8.37 -16.85 -8.93
C ARG A 55 -7.45 -15.80 -9.53
N VAL A 56 -6.97 -15.99 -10.76
CA VAL A 56 -6.20 -14.94 -11.47
C VAL A 56 -7.02 -13.66 -11.53
N GLN A 57 -8.29 -13.76 -11.94
CA GLN A 57 -9.20 -12.62 -12.02
C GLN A 57 -9.40 -11.97 -10.65
N GLN A 58 -9.73 -12.74 -9.62
CA GLN A 58 -10.01 -12.23 -8.27
C GLN A 58 -8.82 -11.42 -7.71
N HIS A 59 -7.60 -11.94 -7.85
CA HIS A 59 -6.41 -11.24 -7.36
C HIS A 59 -6.01 -10.06 -8.26
N ALA A 60 -6.21 -10.14 -9.57
CA ALA A 60 -5.99 -9.00 -10.46
C ALA A 60 -6.97 -7.85 -10.16
N ASP A 61 -8.25 -8.16 -9.92
CA ASP A 61 -9.25 -7.20 -9.47
C ASP A 61 -8.88 -6.59 -8.09
N SER A 62 -8.32 -7.39 -7.17
CA SER A 62 -7.81 -6.92 -5.87
C SER A 62 -6.67 -5.91 -6.02
N ILE A 63 -5.71 -6.17 -6.93
CA ILE A 63 -4.64 -5.21 -7.24
C ILE A 63 -5.22 -3.94 -7.84
N ALA A 64 -6.08 -4.04 -8.85
CA ALA A 64 -6.67 -2.86 -9.50
C ALA A 64 -7.46 -1.98 -8.52
N ASN A 65 -8.17 -2.59 -7.56
CA ASN A 65 -9.06 -1.91 -6.62
C ASN A 65 -8.48 -1.80 -5.20
N HIS A 66 -7.16 -1.78 -5.06
CA HIS A 66 -6.51 -1.79 -3.76
C HIS A 66 -6.88 -0.57 -2.89
N GLU A 67 -6.76 -0.73 -1.57
CA GLU A 67 -6.94 0.37 -0.62
C GLU A 67 -5.96 1.52 -0.92
N GLN A 68 -6.45 2.75 -0.90
CA GLN A 68 -5.60 3.92 -1.12
C GLN A 68 -5.02 4.46 0.19
N ALA A 69 -3.79 4.97 0.13
CA ALA A 69 -3.18 5.64 1.28
C ALA A 69 -4.01 6.89 1.71
N PRO A 70 -4.06 7.22 3.01
CA PRO A 70 -4.75 8.42 3.49
C PRO A 70 -4.25 9.71 2.82
N LEU A 71 -5.11 10.70 2.64
CA LEU A 71 -4.75 11.97 1.98
C LEU A 71 -3.54 12.67 2.62
N ILE A 72 -3.43 12.61 3.95
CA ILE A 72 -2.30 13.19 4.70
C ILE A 72 -0.98 12.52 4.28
N GLU A 73 -0.98 11.20 4.09
CA GLU A 73 0.19 10.44 3.66
C GLU A 73 0.55 10.74 2.20
N LYS A 74 -0.44 10.76 1.31
CA LYS A 74 -0.25 11.16 -0.09
C LYS A 74 0.41 12.54 -0.21
N ARG A 75 0.01 13.51 0.65
CA ARG A 75 0.65 14.83 0.70
C ARG A 75 2.11 14.79 1.16
N LYS A 76 2.45 13.96 2.16
CA LYS A 76 3.85 13.80 2.60
C LYS A 76 4.73 13.23 1.50
N ILE A 77 4.23 12.23 0.77
CA ILE A 77 4.93 11.62 -0.37
C ILE A 77 5.10 12.67 -1.48
N LEU A 78 4.04 13.40 -1.83
CA LEU A 78 4.09 14.49 -2.81
C LEU A 78 5.15 15.55 -2.46
N GLN A 79 5.13 16.04 -1.22
CA GLN A 79 6.11 17.04 -0.76
C GLN A 79 7.56 16.53 -0.83
N TYR A 80 7.78 15.23 -0.61
CA TYR A 80 9.10 14.64 -0.67
C TYR A 80 9.58 14.36 -2.09
N LEU A 81 8.71 13.85 -2.97
CA LEU A 81 9.07 13.49 -4.33
C LEU A 81 9.14 14.70 -5.27
N GLY A 82 8.40 15.78 -4.99
CA GLY A 82 8.40 16.98 -5.83
C GLY A 82 8.08 16.65 -7.29
N ASP A 83 8.97 17.05 -8.19
CA ASP A 83 8.83 16.86 -9.64
C ASP A 83 8.71 15.39 -10.06
N ASP A 84 9.26 14.46 -9.27
CA ASP A 84 9.16 13.02 -9.55
C ASP A 84 7.77 12.44 -9.25
N MET A 85 6.86 13.19 -8.61
CA MET A 85 5.54 12.68 -8.23
C MET A 85 4.72 12.25 -9.45
N ALA A 86 4.84 12.97 -10.58
CA ALA A 86 4.12 12.61 -11.80
C ALA A 86 4.50 11.20 -12.27
N GLN A 87 5.79 10.86 -12.22
CA GLN A 87 6.29 9.55 -12.60
C GLN A 87 5.97 8.45 -11.57
N PHE A 88 5.96 8.79 -10.28
CA PHE A 88 5.48 7.87 -9.25
C PHE A 88 4.02 7.47 -9.50
N LYS A 89 3.15 8.44 -9.82
CA LYS A 89 1.75 8.17 -10.17
C LYS A 89 1.61 7.40 -11.49
N SER A 90 2.44 7.66 -12.48
CA SER A 90 2.34 6.95 -13.75
C SER A 90 2.62 5.46 -13.59
N PHE A 91 3.57 5.06 -12.73
CA PHE A 91 3.80 3.64 -12.46
C PHE A 91 2.63 2.98 -11.72
N ASP A 92 2.02 3.67 -10.75
CA ASP A 92 0.79 3.22 -10.08
C ASP A 92 -0.34 3.00 -11.09
N GLN A 93 -0.53 3.95 -12.01
CA GLN A 93 -1.54 3.86 -13.08
C GLN A 93 -1.27 2.69 -14.04
N ILE A 94 -0.01 2.48 -14.44
CA ILE A 94 0.36 1.35 -15.31
C ILE A 94 0.01 0.02 -14.64
N VAL A 95 0.33 -0.15 -13.36
CA VAL A 95 0.00 -1.37 -12.61
C VAL A 95 -1.52 -1.55 -12.49
N HIS A 96 -2.25 -0.47 -12.23
CA HIS A 96 -3.72 -0.49 -12.19
C HIS A 96 -4.31 -0.94 -13.53
N ASP A 97 -3.99 -0.24 -14.62
CA ASP A 97 -4.54 -0.50 -15.95
C ASP A 97 -4.24 -1.93 -16.42
N LYS A 98 -3.02 -2.41 -16.16
CA LYS A 98 -2.61 -3.77 -16.51
C LYS A 98 -3.25 -4.84 -15.63
N SER A 99 -3.58 -4.51 -14.38
CA SER A 99 -4.33 -5.43 -13.52
C SER A 99 -5.78 -5.54 -13.96
N VAL A 100 -6.40 -4.45 -14.44
CA VAL A 100 -7.72 -4.49 -15.09
C VAL A 100 -7.65 -5.37 -16.35
N GLU A 101 -6.67 -5.15 -17.23
CA GLU A 101 -6.49 -5.96 -18.43
C GLU A 101 -6.27 -7.44 -18.09
N LEU A 102 -5.48 -7.75 -17.06
CA LEU A 102 -5.21 -9.12 -16.61
C LEU A 102 -6.49 -9.82 -16.16
N SER A 103 -7.33 -9.13 -15.39
CA SER A 103 -8.65 -9.63 -14.98
C SER A 103 -9.52 -9.97 -16.19
N GLU A 104 -9.53 -9.10 -17.21
CA GLU A 104 -10.28 -9.34 -18.44
C GLU A 104 -9.76 -10.53 -19.25
N GLN A 105 -8.44 -10.71 -19.35
CA GLN A 105 -7.86 -11.86 -20.06
C GLN A 105 -8.09 -13.17 -19.31
N ALA A 106 -8.03 -13.13 -17.97
CA ALA A 106 -8.36 -14.27 -17.13
C ALA A 106 -9.81 -14.71 -17.31
N LYS A 107 -10.77 -13.77 -17.34
CA LYS A 107 -12.19 -14.06 -17.66
C LYS A 107 -12.37 -14.77 -19.01
N LYS A 108 -11.51 -14.49 -19.98
CA LYS A 108 -11.54 -15.08 -21.32
C LYS A 108 -10.83 -16.44 -21.40
N GLY A 109 -10.12 -16.86 -20.35
CA GLY A 109 -9.31 -18.09 -20.33
C GLY A 109 -8.15 -18.06 -21.33
N ASN A 110 -7.69 -16.88 -21.75
CA ASN A 110 -6.62 -16.75 -22.73
C ASN A 110 -5.25 -16.83 -22.04
N SER A 111 -4.72 -18.05 -21.88
CA SER A 111 -3.49 -18.31 -21.12
C SER A 111 -2.28 -17.51 -21.60
N ASP A 112 -2.06 -17.42 -22.92
CA ASP A 112 -0.95 -16.64 -23.49
C ASP A 112 -1.06 -15.15 -23.18
N ALA A 113 -2.28 -14.59 -23.31
CA ALA A 113 -2.53 -13.20 -22.96
C ALA A 113 -2.40 -12.96 -21.45
N VAL A 114 -2.87 -13.88 -20.62
CA VAL A 114 -2.72 -13.81 -19.16
C VAL A 114 -1.25 -13.76 -18.77
N ILE A 115 -0.40 -14.64 -19.31
CA ILE A 115 1.04 -14.66 -19.02
C ILE A 115 1.70 -13.34 -19.47
N LYS A 116 1.37 -12.87 -20.67
CA LYS A 116 1.89 -11.61 -21.20
C LYS A 116 1.51 -10.44 -20.29
N VAL A 117 0.24 -10.25 -19.99
CA VAL A 117 -0.22 -9.11 -19.18
C VAL A 117 0.25 -9.23 -17.73
N TYR A 118 0.33 -10.43 -17.16
CA TYR A 118 0.94 -10.67 -15.85
C TYR A 118 2.37 -10.15 -15.78
N SER A 119 3.17 -10.41 -16.83
CA SER A 119 4.54 -9.89 -16.90
C SER A 119 4.60 -8.37 -16.96
N GLU A 120 3.62 -7.71 -17.59
CA GLU A 120 3.51 -6.25 -17.66
C GLU A 120 3.15 -5.64 -16.30
N VAL A 121 2.26 -6.27 -15.53
CA VAL A 121 1.97 -5.88 -14.14
C VAL A 121 3.22 -5.99 -13.26
N MET A 122 3.93 -7.13 -13.37
CA MET A 122 5.17 -7.36 -12.63
C MET A 122 6.23 -6.31 -12.99
N GLN A 123 6.39 -6.01 -14.27
CA GLN A 123 7.35 -5.00 -14.74
C GLN A 123 7.02 -3.61 -14.18
N GLY A 124 5.74 -3.19 -14.20
CA GLY A 124 5.32 -1.92 -13.60
C GLY A 124 5.64 -1.82 -12.10
N CYS A 125 5.50 -2.92 -11.35
CA CYS A 125 5.91 -2.98 -9.95
C CYS A 125 7.43 -2.77 -9.80
N LEU A 126 8.24 -3.43 -10.63
CA LEU A 126 9.70 -3.34 -10.58
C LEU A 126 10.22 -1.96 -11.03
N ASP A 127 9.58 -1.32 -12.00
CA ASP A 127 9.92 0.02 -12.47
C ASP A 127 9.74 1.06 -11.35
N CYS A 128 8.63 1.00 -10.62
CA CYS A 128 8.43 1.84 -9.44
C CYS A 128 9.43 1.51 -8.34
N HIS A 129 9.65 0.22 -8.06
CA HIS A 129 10.53 -0.21 -6.98
C HIS A 129 11.99 0.18 -7.19
N SER A 130 12.52 0.00 -8.40
CA SER A 130 13.91 0.33 -8.71
C SER A 130 14.20 1.82 -8.47
N ARG A 131 13.22 2.69 -8.74
CA ARG A 131 13.38 4.14 -8.61
C ARG A 131 12.97 4.71 -7.26
N PHE A 132 11.84 4.28 -6.69
CA PHE A 132 11.18 4.98 -5.59
C PHE A 132 11.19 4.22 -4.27
N LYS A 133 11.16 2.89 -4.28
CA LYS A 133 11.20 2.10 -3.03
C LYS A 133 12.39 2.47 -2.12
N PRO A 134 13.65 2.54 -2.58
CA PRO A 134 14.77 2.90 -1.69
C PRO A 134 14.64 4.32 -1.11
N ARG A 135 14.15 5.28 -1.92
CA ARG A 135 13.94 6.68 -1.50
C ARG A 135 12.86 6.80 -0.44
N ILE A 136 11.70 6.20 -0.69
CA ILE A 136 10.58 6.15 0.27
C ILE A 136 11.02 5.45 1.55
N GLN A 137 11.77 4.35 1.44
CA GLN A 137 12.26 3.63 2.61
C GLN A 137 13.22 4.46 3.45
N SER A 138 14.23 5.05 2.83
CA SER A 138 15.19 5.92 3.51
C SER A 138 14.52 7.11 4.19
N ARG A 139 13.50 7.70 3.56
CA ARG A 139 12.84 8.90 4.09
C ARG A 139 11.83 8.60 5.20
N PHE A 140 11.06 7.52 5.07
CA PHE A 140 9.85 7.34 5.87
C PHE A 140 9.84 6.09 6.76
N TYR A 141 10.81 5.19 6.63
CA TYR A 141 10.96 4.05 7.53
C TYR A 141 12.30 4.13 8.24
N SER A 142 12.26 4.13 9.58
CA SER A 142 13.46 3.99 10.39
C SER A 142 13.96 2.55 10.32
N PHE A 143 15.19 2.35 9.85
CA PHE A 143 15.90 1.10 10.11
C PHE A 143 16.39 1.16 11.55
N LYS A 144 15.80 0.36 12.46
CA LYS A 144 16.57 -0.07 13.63
C LYS A 144 17.64 -1.02 13.08
N LYS A 145 18.91 -0.62 13.15
CA LYS A 145 19.98 -1.63 13.24
C LYS A 145 19.76 -2.32 14.58
N GLU A 146 19.27 -3.55 14.52
CA GLU A 146 19.50 -4.52 15.61
C GLU A 146 20.97 -4.93 15.59
#